data_AF-A0A9E5UJ21-F1
#
_entry.id   AF-A0A9E5UJ21-F1
#
_cell.length_a   1.000
_cell.length_b   1.000
_cell.length_c   1.000
_cell.angle_alpha   90.00
_cell.angle_beta   90.00
_cell.angle_gamma   90.00
#
_symmetry.space_group_name_H-M   'P 1'
#
loop_
_entity.id
_entity.type
_entity.pdbx_description
1 polymer ?
#
loop_
_entity_poly.entity_id
_entity_poly.type
_entity_poly.pdbx_seq_one_letter_code
_entity_poly.pdbx_strand_id
1 'polypeptide(L)' 'MDLRRWPVLRDLAWNRAERWIPADEALGLYERNWRFVEMRQLGDEEAALVERLKALHGGGLLNA' A
#
# COMPACT_ATOMS: atom_id res chain seq x y z
N MET A 1 2.03 -9.48 -0.45
CA MET A 1 1.10 -8.69 -1.30
C MET A 1 1.47 -8.90 -2.76
N ASP A 2 0.50 -9.27 -3.61
CA ASP A 2 0.72 -9.40 -5.06
C ASP A 2 0.60 -8.02 -5.72
N LEU A 3 1.69 -7.52 -6.32
CA LEU A 3 1.66 -6.24 -7.03
C LEU A 3 0.70 -6.25 -8.23
N ARG A 4 0.44 -7.41 -8.84
CA ARG A 4 -0.46 -7.47 -10.01
C ARG A 4 -1.93 -7.22 -9.66
N ARG A 5 -2.31 -7.40 -8.39
CA ARG A 5 -3.67 -7.16 -7.90
C ARG A 5 -3.92 -5.68 -7.57
N TRP A 6 -2.84 -4.95 -7.31
CA TRP A 6 -2.87 -3.60 -6.75
C TRP A 6 -2.15 -2.64 -7.70
N PRO A 7 -2.88 -2.08 -8.69
CA PRO A 7 -2.28 -1.28 -9.75
C PRO A 7 -1.54 -0.06 -9.20
N VAL A 8 -2.10 0.62 -8.18
CA VAL A 8 -1.39 1.77 -7.59
C VAL A 8 -0.13 1.30 -6.88
N LEU A 9 -0.21 0.22 -6.10
CA LEU A 9 0.98 -0.33 -5.43
C LEU A 9 2.08 -0.72 -6.43
N ARG A 10 1.70 -1.31 -7.56
CA ARG A 10 2.62 -1.67 -8.64
C ARG A 10 3.30 -0.44 -9.23
N ASP A 11 2.54 0.62 -9.47
CA ASP A 11 3.07 1.85 -10.05
C ASP A 11 4.01 2.56 -9.04
N LEU A 12 3.72 2.47 -7.74
CA LEU A 12 4.62 2.92 -6.68
C LEU A 12 5.89 2.06 -6.57
N ALA A 13 5.77 0.77 -6.85
CA ALA A 13 6.86 -0.22 -6.84
C ALA A 13 7.58 -0.35 -8.19
N TRP A 14 7.49 0.65 -9.08
CA TRP A 14 8.01 0.60 -10.46
C TRP A 14 9.49 0.21 -10.57
N ASN A 15 10.30 0.42 -9.52
CA ASN A 15 11.71 0.08 -9.48
C ASN A 15 12.00 -1.35 -8.98
N ARG A 16 10.96 -2.15 -8.69
CA ARG A 16 11.07 -3.52 -8.21
C ARG A 16 10.66 -4.51 -9.29
N ALA A 17 11.46 -5.55 -9.47
CA ALA A 17 11.13 -6.68 -10.35
C ALA A 17 10.30 -7.78 -9.64
N GLU A 18 10.13 -7.66 -8.32
CA GLU A 18 9.45 -8.65 -7.49
C GLU A 18 7.94 -8.61 -7.70
N ARG A 19 7.31 -9.77 -7.84
CA ARG A 19 5.84 -9.86 -7.92
C ARG A 19 5.18 -9.70 -6.56
N TRP A 20 5.86 -10.19 -5.52
CA TRP A 20 5.32 -10.28 -4.17
C TRP A 20 6.18 -9.45 -3.24
N ILE A 21 5.54 -8.55 -2.48
CA ILE A 21 6.21 -7.78 -1.44
C ILE A 21 5.54 -8.00 -0.07
N PRO A 22 6.27 -7.87 1.04
CA PRO A 22 5.71 -7.84 2.38
C PRO A 22 4.63 -6.74 2.56
N ALA A 23 3.73 -6.93 3.52
CA ALA A 23 2.60 -6.02 3.75
C ALA A 23 3.02 -4.68 4.41
N ASP A 24 3.99 -4.75 5.32
CA ASP A 24 4.69 -3.60 5.91
C ASP A 24 5.42 -2.78 4.86
N GLU A 25 6.11 -3.44 3.93
CA GLU A 25 6.79 -2.77 2.82
C GLU A 25 5.80 -2.11 1.85
N ALA A 26 4.66 -2.77 1.60
CA ALA A 26 3.58 -2.18 0.82
C ALA A 26 3.05 -0.89 1.47
N LEU A 27 2.83 -0.89 2.79
CA LEU A 27 2.43 0.33 3.50
C LEU A 27 3.48 1.44 3.36
N GLY A 28 4.76 1.12 3.56
CA GLY A 28 5.84 2.09 3.42
C GLY A 28 5.94 2.71 2.03
N LEU A 29 5.58 1.96 0.97
CA LEU A 29 5.47 2.49 -0.38
C LEU A 29 4.32 3.49 -0.52
N TYR A 30 3.13 3.18 0.02
CA TYR A 30 2.02 4.12 0.02
C TYR A 30 2.33 5.38 0.83
N GLU A 31 2.88 5.26 2.02
CA GLU A 31 3.19 6.41 2.89
C GLU A 31 4.20 7.36 2.25
N ARG A 32 5.30 6.83 1.72
CA ARG A 32 6.37 7.64 1.09
C ARG A 32 5.91 8.35 -0.18
N ASN A 33 4.97 7.75 -0.90
CA ASN A 33 4.48 8.25 -2.17
C ASN A 33 3.04 8.77 -2.11
N TRP A 34 2.47 8.95 -0.90
CA TRP A 34 1.06 9.32 -0.72
C TRP A 34 0.67 10.58 -1.50
N ARG A 35 1.59 11.54 -1.60
CA ARG A 35 1.39 12.77 -2.39
C ARG A 35 1.14 12.55 -3.89
N PHE A 36 1.55 11.38 -4.41
CA PHE A 36 1.40 10.97 -5.81
C PHE A 36 0.27 9.96 -6.00
N VAL A 37 -0.34 9.49 -4.91
CA VAL A 37 -1.47 8.57 -4.96
C VAL A 37 -2.73 9.39 -5.29
N GLU A 38 -3.24 9.21 -6.51
CA GLU A 38 -4.52 9.77 -6.87
C GLU A 38 -5.65 8.89 -6.32
N MET A 39 -6.53 9.47 -5.48
CA MET A 39 -7.67 8.75 -4.90
C MET A 39 -8.57 8.10 -5.96
N ARG A 40 -8.68 8.71 -7.14
CA ARG A 40 -9.45 8.15 -8.27
C ARG A 40 -8.81 6.88 -8.85
N GLN A 41 -7.50 6.72 -8.72
CA GLN A 41 -6.75 5.55 -9.19
C GLN A 41 -6.69 4.45 -8.13
N LEU A 42 -6.69 4.82 -6.84
CA LEU A 42 -6.68 3.86 -5.73
C LEU A 42 -7.95 3.00 -5.74
N GLY A 43 -9.11 3.56 -6.06
CA GLY A 43 -10.36 2.79 -6.06
C GLY A 43 -10.72 2.22 -4.67
N ASP A 44 -11.93 1.68 -4.54
CA ASP A 44 -12.48 1.36 -3.22
C ASP A 44 -11.80 0.14 -2.55
N GLU A 45 -11.45 -0.87 -3.33
CA GLU A 45 -10.84 -2.10 -2.80
C GLU A 45 -9.39 -1.87 -2.31
N GLU A 46 -8.61 -1.11 -3.07
CA GLU A 46 -7.22 -0.79 -2.70
C GLU A 46 -7.19 0.27 -1.60
N ALA A 47 -8.14 1.21 -1.56
CA ALA A 47 -8.29 2.11 -0.41
C ALA A 47 -8.58 1.33 0.89
N ALA A 48 -9.48 0.35 0.84
CA ALA A 48 -9.73 -0.54 1.97
C ALA A 48 -8.50 -1.41 2.32
N LEU A 49 -7.65 -1.76 1.35
CA LEU A 49 -6.36 -2.39 1.63
C LEU A 49 -5.45 -1.44 2.41
N VAL A 50 -5.27 -0.21 1.94
CA VAL A 50 -4.41 0.79 2.60
C VAL A 50 -4.85 1.03 4.03
N GLU A 51 -6.15 1.18 4.29
CA GLU A 51 -6.65 1.35 5.67
C GLU A 51 -6.39 0.10 6.54
N ARG A 52 -6.53 -1.10 5.99
CA ARG A 52 -6.16 -2.34 6.71
C ARG A 52 -4.65 -2.39 6.99
N LEU A 53 -3.82 -2.02 6.03
CA LEU A 53 -2.36 -1.98 6.20
C LEU A 53 -1.96 -0.94 7.25
N LYS A 54 -2.59 0.25 7.24
CA LYS A 54 -2.41 1.27 8.28
C LYS A 54 -2.80 0.74 9.67
N ALA A 55 -3.93 0.05 9.79
CA ALA A 55 -4.34 -0.56 11.06
C ALA A 55 -3.36 -1.65 11.54
N LEU A 56 -2.79 -2.44 10.63
CA LEU A 56 -1.88 -3.53 10.94
C LEU A 56 -0.43 -3.08 11.22
N HIS A 57 0.06 -2.07 10.50
CA HIS A 57 1.48 -1.70 10.47
C HIS A 57 1.75 -0.22 10.77
N GLY A 58 0.83 0.70 10.42
CA GLY A 58 0.97 2.14 10.68
C GLY A 58 0.50 2.57 12.07
N GLY A 59 -0.24 1.70 12.76
CA GLY A 59 -0.86 1.93 14.06
C GLY A 59 -0.13 1.26 15.22
N GLY A 60 1.17 1.50 15.39
CA GLY A 60 1.90 1.17 16.64
C GLY A 60 1.38 1.89 17.90
N LEU A 61 0.09 2.25 17.96
CA LEU A 61 -0.56 2.99 19.03
C LEU A 61 -2.01 2.54 19.28
N LEU A 62 -2.32 1.26 19.03
CA LEU A 62 -3.53 0.64 19.56
C LEU A 62 -3.36 -0.86 19.79
N ASN A 63 -2.45 -1.18 20.71
CA ASN A 63 -2.68 -2.24 21.68
C ASN A 63 -2.39 -1.64 23.07
N ALA A 64 -3.31 -1.93 24.00
CA ALA A 64 -3.42 -1.41 25.35
C ALA A 64 -2.24 -1.75 26.27
#